data_AF-A0A941NZB7-F1
#
_entry.id   AF-A0A941NZB7-F1
#
_cell.length_a   1.000
_cell.length_b   1.000
_cell.length_c   1.000
_cell.angle_alpha   90.00
_cell.angle_beta   90.00
_cell.angle_gamma   90.00
#
_symmetry.space_group_name_H-M   'P 1'
#
loop_
_entity.id
_entity.type
_entity.pdbx_description
1 polymer ?
#
loop_
_entity_poly.entity_id
_entity_poly.type
_entity_poly.pdbx_seq_one_letter_code
_entity_poly.pdbx_strand_id
1 'polypeptide(L)'
;MRKQVLICLLLSCCSFNTYAFRDMKPMTDAQIRAHILDGVLKSFEGECPCPFSKDHTGKVCGDDSEYFRTRGRILCYERDISDGEVNFYRQKYMITDPKADPNGQLNFGIYPLPQDSDDANSGTSQGSSSSSGQ
;
A
#
# COMPACT_ATOMS: atom_id res chain seq x y z
N MET A 1 -15.27 55.63 13.17
CA MET A 1 -15.68 54.25 13.52
C MET A 1 -15.66 53.27 12.33
N ARG A 2 -15.99 53.66 11.08
CA ARG A 2 -15.95 52.77 9.90
C ARG A 2 -14.55 52.21 9.52
N LYS A 3 -13.47 52.97 9.77
CA LYS A 3 -12.10 52.53 9.48
C LYS A 3 -11.53 51.51 10.47
N GLN A 4 -12.06 51.44 11.70
CA GLN A 4 -11.62 50.45 12.69
C GLN A 4 -12.25 49.06 12.46
N VAL A 5 -13.45 49.02 11.87
CA VAL A 5 -14.11 47.76 11.45
C VAL A 5 -13.36 47.10 10.29
N LEU A 6 -12.76 47.89 9.39
CA LEU A 6 -11.97 47.40 8.26
C LEU A 6 -10.62 46.77 8.68
N ILE A 7 -10.02 47.26 9.77
CA ILE A 7 -8.74 46.73 10.28
C ILE A 7 -8.95 45.38 11.00
N CYS A 8 -10.04 45.22 11.75
CA CYS A 8 -10.37 43.95 12.42
C CYS A 8 -10.76 42.84 11.44
N LEU A 9 -11.42 43.18 10.32
CA LEU A 9 -11.79 42.21 9.28
C LEU A 9 -10.58 41.66 8.52
N LEU A 10 -9.53 42.46 8.36
CA LEU A 10 -8.28 42.05 7.70
C LEU A 10 -7.37 41.21 8.63
N LEU A 11 -7.34 41.53 9.93
CA LEU A 11 -6.59 40.75 10.94
C LEU A 11 -7.21 39.37 11.22
N SER A 12 -8.52 39.21 11.01
CA SER A 12 -9.23 37.94 11.18
C SER A 12 -8.91 36.89 10.10
N CYS A 13 -8.41 37.31 8.93
CA CYS A 13 -8.11 36.42 7.80
C CYS A 13 -6.76 35.68 7.94
N CYS A 14 -5.84 36.18 8.79
CA CYS A 14 -4.47 35.69 8.86
C CYS A 14 -4.24 34.51 9.80
N SER A 15 -5.25 34.07 10.57
CA SER A 15 -5.10 33.03 11.59
C SER A 15 -5.49 31.62 11.12
N PHE A 16 -6.03 31.46 9.91
CA PHE A 16 -6.45 30.17 9.35
C PHE A 16 -5.36 29.46 8.54
N ASN A 17 -4.09 29.58 8.92
CA ASN A 17 -3.04 28.72 8.39
C ASN A 17 -2.53 27.80 9.52
N THR A 18 -3.41 26.93 10.01
CA THR A 18 -2.98 25.75 10.76
C THR A 18 -2.43 24.75 9.75
N TYR A 19 -1.13 24.85 9.48
CA TYR A 19 -0.39 23.79 8.82
C TYR A 19 -0.47 22.53 9.68
N ALA A 20 -1.33 21.60 9.29
CA ALA A 20 -1.43 20.30 9.92
C ALA A 20 -0.18 19.50 9.51
N PHE A 21 0.78 19.37 10.43
CA PHE A 21 1.79 18.33 10.33
C PHE A 21 1.04 16.99 10.32
N ARG A 22 1.13 16.28 9.19
CA ARG A 22 0.57 14.94 9.06
C ARG A 22 1.58 13.99 9.68
N ASP A 23 1.26 13.44 10.84
CA ASP A 23 2.04 12.34 11.41
C ASP A 23 2.02 11.16 10.42
N MET A 24 3.21 10.79 9.95
CA MET A 24 3.36 9.62 9.08
C MET A 24 3.24 8.38 9.93
N LYS A 25 2.23 7.57 9.64
CA LYS A 25 2.02 6.32 10.35
C LYS A 25 2.98 5.26 9.78
N PRO A 26 3.90 4.71 10.57
CA PRO A 26 4.74 3.60 10.11
C PRO A 26 3.88 2.34 9.93
N MET A 27 4.05 1.64 8.80
CA MET A 27 3.42 0.33 8.57
C MET A 27 4.37 -0.62 7.85
N THR A 28 4.29 -1.90 8.21
CA THR A 28 4.96 -3.01 7.53
C THR A 28 4.24 -3.36 6.21
N ASP A 29 4.93 -4.05 5.30
CA ASP A 29 4.33 -4.50 4.04
C ASP A 29 3.13 -5.41 4.26
N ALA A 30 3.19 -6.30 5.26
CA ALA A 30 2.09 -7.18 5.62
C ALA A 30 0.85 -6.37 6.06
N GLN A 31 1.04 -5.31 6.84
CA GLN A 31 -0.06 -4.43 7.25
C GLN A 31 -0.66 -3.69 6.05
N ILE A 32 0.17 -3.23 5.12
CA ILE A 32 -0.30 -2.57 3.90
C ILE A 32 -1.09 -3.53 3.02
N ARG A 33 -0.58 -4.76 2.82
CA ARG A 33 -1.28 -5.81 2.07
C ARG A 33 -2.64 -6.12 2.69
N ALA A 34 -2.70 -6.27 4.01
CA ALA A 34 -3.96 -6.44 4.72
C ALA A 34 -4.92 -5.25 4.54
N HIS A 35 -4.41 -4.01 4.58
CA HIS A 35 -5.22 -2.81 4.33
C HIS A 35 -5.76 -2.73 2.90
N ILE A 36 -4.98 -3.14 1.91
CA ILE A 36 -5.42 -3.21 0.51
C ILE A 36 -6.52 -4.27 0.37
N LEU A 37 -6.32 -5.48 0.91
CA LEU A 37 -7.32 -6.56 0.87
C LEU A 37 -8.62 -6.17 1.57
N ASP A 38 -8.55 -5.53 2.74
CA ASP A 38 -9.72 -5.01 3.45
C ASP A 38 -10.49 -4.01 2.60
N GLY A 39 -9.79 -3.13 1.87
CA GLY A 39 -10.40 -2.23 0.90
C GLY A 39 -11.13 -2.97 -0.22
N VAL A 40 -10.49 -3.98 -0.82
CA VAL A 40 -11.08 -4.80 -1.89
C VAL A 40 -12.35 -5.50 -1.41
N LEU A 41 -12.30 -6.14 -0.24
CA LEU A 41 -13.46 -6.84 0.33
C LEU A 41 -14.61 -5.90 0.68
N LYS A 42 -14.32 -4.70 1.18
CA LYS A 42 -15.34 -3.69 1.50
C LYS A 42 -15.97 -3.05 0.27
N SER A 43 -15.20 -2.92 -0.81
CA SER A 43 -15.68 -2.35 -2.07
C SER A 43 -16.38 -3.37 -2.96
N PHE A 44 -16.33 -4.65 -2.64
CA PHE A 44 -16.97 -5.69 -3.43
C PHE A 44 -18.48 -5.69 -3.22
N GLU A 45 -19.21 -5.62 -4.32
CA GLU A 45 -20.68 -5.74 -4.34
C GLU A 45 -21.07 -7.17 -4.72
N GLY A 46 -21.88 -7.81 -3.87
CA GLY A 46 -22.40 -9.15 -4.10
C GLY A 46 -21.92 -10.18 -3.09
N GLU A 47 -22.21 -11.44 -3.37
CA GLU A 47 -21.85 -12.57 -2.53
C GLU A 47 -20.57 -13.24 -3.04
N CYS A 48 -19.81 -13.85 -2.14
CA CYS A 48 -18.66 -14.68 -2.48
C CYS A 48 -17.52 -14.00 -3.27
N PRO A 49 -16.93 -12.90 -2.78
CA PRO A 49 -15.73 -12.32 -3.40
C PRO A 49 -14.55 -13.31 -3.44
N CYS A 50 -14.30 -14.00 -2.32
CA CYS A 50 -13.12 -14.84 -2.13
C CYS A 50 -13.46 -16.28 -1.77
N PRO A 51 -12.53 -17.24 -2.00
CA PRO A 51 -12.79 -18.66 -1.74
C PRO A 51 -13.13 -18.97 -0.29
N PHE A 52 -12.53 -18.22 0.64
CA PHE A 52 -12.76 -18.35 2.09
C PHE A 52 -13.97 -17.56 2.59
N SER A 53 -14.62 -16.77 1.73
CA SER A 53 -15.83 -16.04 2.10
C SER A 53 -16.99 -17.02 2.35
N LYS A 54 -18.01 -16.52 3.05
CA LYS A 54 -19.26 -17.24 3.28
C LYS A 54 -20.41 -16.51 2.60
N ASP A 55 -21.34 -17.27 2.05
CA ASP A 55 -22.61 -16.71 1.57
C ASP A 55 -23.54 -16.33 2.73
N HIS A 56 -24.70 -15.78 2.39
CA HIS A 56 -25.72 -15.39 3.37
C HIS A 56 -26.25 -16.56 4.22
N THR A 57 -26.10 -17.80 3.75
CA THR A 57 -26.47 -19.03 4.50
C THR A 57 -25.33 -19.54 5.39
N GLY A 58 -24.13 -18.99 5.25
CA GLY A 58 -22.93 -19.39 6.00
C GLY A 58 -22.11 -20.49 5.31
N LYS A 59 -22.46 -20.92 4.10
CA LYS A 59 -21.68 -21.88 3.31
C LYS A 59 -20.43 -21.20 2.77
N VAL A 60 -19.30 -21.92 2.78
CA VAL A 60 -18.04 -21.47 2.19
C VAL A 60 -18.16 -21.45 0.67
N CYS A 61 -17.74 -20.34 0.06
CA CYS A 61 -17.86 -20.14 -1.39
C CYS A 61 -16.96 -21.08 -2.19
N GLY A 62 -15.70 -21.26 -1.76
CA GLY A 62 -14.75 -22.15 -2.42
C GLY A 62 -14.55 -21.79 -3.90
N ASP A 63 -14.71 -22.79 -4.77
CA ASP A 63 -14.53 -22.68 -6.22
C ASP A 63 -15.59 -21.80 -6.91
N ASP A 64 -16.73 -21.56 -6.26
CA ASP A 64 -17.81 -20.70 -6.77
C ASP A 64 -17.52 -19.20 -6.59
N SER A 65 -16.41 -18.85 -5.93
CA SER A 65 -16.05 -17.45 -5.65
C SER A 65 -15.66 -16.66 -6.91
N GLU A 66 -15.87 -15.34 -6.85
CA GLU A 66 -15.53 -14.44 -7.96
C GLU A 66 -14.04 -14.46 -8.29
N TYR A 67 -13.19 -14.71 -7.28
CA TYR A 67 -11.76 -15.01 -7.48
C TYR A 67 -11.52 -16.09 -8.55
N PHE A 68 -12.15 -17.26 -8.43
CA PHE A 68 -11.96 -18.34 -9.40
C PHE A 68 -12.70 -18.10 -10.70
N ARG A 69 -13.91 -17.53 -10.65
CA ARG A 69 -14.70 -17.17 -11.84
C ARG A 69 -13.96 -16.20 -12.75
N THR A 70 -13.22 -15.27 -12.17
CA THR A 70 -12.45 -14.25 -12.90
C THR A 70 -11.00 -14.66 -13.18
N ARG A 71 -10.55 -15.84 -12.73
CA ARG A 71 -9.15 -16.28 -12.81
C ARG A 71 -8.18 -15.36 -12.03
N GLY A 72 -8.58 -14.89 -10.86
CA GLY A 72 -7.73 -14.12 -9.96
C GLY A 72 -7.62 -12.63 -10.32
N ARG A 73 -8.61 -12.06 -11.03
CA ARG A 73 -8.66 -10.60 -11.25
C ARG A 73 -9.04 -9.82 -10.00
N ILE A 74 -9.69 -10.48 -9.04
CA ILE A 74 -9.93 -9.95 -7.70
C ILE A 74 -8.80 -10.38 -6.79
N LEU A 75 -8.38 -9.48 -5.90
CA LEU A 75 -7.36 -9.75 -4.89
C LEU A 75 -8.03 -10.41 -3.68
N CYS A 76 -7.57 -11.60 -3.30
CA CYS A 76 -8.08 -12.31 -2.12
C CYS A 76 -6.97 -12.70 -1.14
N TYR A 77 -5.73 -12.75 -1.59
CA TYR A 77 -4.58 -13.14 -0.79
C TYR A 77 -3.49 -12.08 -0.84
N GLU A 78 -2.66 -12.04 0.20
CA GLU A 78 -1.55 -11.08 0.27
C GLU A 78 -0.56 -11.27 -0.89
N ARG A 79 -0.41 -12.50 -1.38
CA ARG A 79 0.40 -12.86 -2.55
C ARG A 79 -0.15 -12.36 -3.88
N ASP A 80 -1.43 -12.00 -3.93
CA ASP A 80 -2.02 -11.43 -5.14
C ASP A 80 -1.61 -9.95 -5.31
N ILE A 81 -1.13 -9.33 -4.23
CA ILE A 81 -0.64 -7.95 -4.23
C ILE A 81 0.84 -7.96 -4.62
N SER A 82 1.26 -7.07 -5.50
CA SER A 82 2.66 -6.88 -5.86
C SER A 82 3.37 -5.95 -4.89
N ASP A 83 4.71 -6.02 -4.83
CA ASP A 83 5.49 -5.03 -4.08
C ASP A 83 5.33 -3.61 -4.66
N GLY A 84 5.05 -3.51 -5.96
CA GLY A 84 4.72 -2.24 -6.62
C GLY A 84 3.45 -1.59 -6.05
N GLU A 85 2.40 -2.38 -5.81
CA GLU A 85 1.16 -1.88 -5.17
C GLU A 85 1.38 -1.46 -3.72
N VAL A 86 2.22 -2.19 -2.97
CA VAL A 86 2.60 -1.79 -1.60
C VAL A 86 3.33 -0.45 -1.63
N ASN A 87 4.31 -0.28 -2.51
CA ASN A 87 5.05 0.96 -2.65
C ASN A 87 4.16 2.13 -3.10
N PHE A 88 3.25 1.88 -4.05
CA PHE A 88 2.25 2.87 -4.45
C PHE A 88 1.36 3.30 -3.27
N TYR A 89 0.91 2.34 -2.46
CA TYR A 89 0.14 2.64 -1.25
C TYR A 89 0.94 3.49 -0.26
N ARG A 90 2.22 3.17 -0.03
CA ARG A 90 3.11 3.95 0.82
C ARG A 90 3.21 5.40 0.36
N GLN A 91 3.41 5.62 -0.93
CA GLN A 91 3.51 6.96 -1.51
C GLN A 91 2.17 7.72 -1.38
N LYS A 92 1.06 7.07 -1.74
CA LYS A 92 -0.28 7.67 -1.72
C LYS A 92 -0.69 8.16 -0.34
N TYR A 93 -0.33 7.42 0.71
CA TYR A 93 -0.73 7.74 2.09
C TYR A 93 0.39 8.30 2.96
N MET A 94 1.58 8.54 2.37
CA MET A 94 2.78 9.02 3.08
C MET A 94 3.11 8.09 4.28
N ILE A 95 3.18 6.79 4.03
CA ILE A 95 3.47 5.75 5.05
C ILE A 95 4.93 5.32 4.95
N THR A 96 5.61 5.25 6.08
CA THR A 96 7.03 4.88 6.18
C THR A 96 7.19 3.38 6.43
N ASP A 97 8.28 2.79 5.95
CA ASP A 97 8.62 1.39 6.21
C ASP A 97 9.47 1.27 7.50
N PRO A 98 8.97 0.61 8.56
CA PRO A 98 9.73 0.36 9.78
C PRO A 98 11.05 -0.39 9.56
N LYS A 99 11.17 -1.18 8.48
CA LYS A 99 12.44 -1.87 8.16
C LYS A 99 13.48 -0.93 7.55
N ALA A 100 13.05 0.10 6.83
CA ALA A 100 13.93 1.09 6.22
C ALA A 100 14.47 2.11 7.25
N ASP A 101 13.76 2.31 8.36
CA ASP A 101 14.19 3.17 9.46
C ASP A 101 13.86 2.57 10.84
N PRO A 102 14.77 1.75 11.40
CA PRO A 102 14.57 1.13 12.71
C PRO A 102 14.64 2.13 13.88
N ASN A 103 15.07 3.38 13.65
CA ASN A 103 15.27 4.38 14.71
C ASN A 103 14.38 5.63 14.58
N GLY A 104 13.50 5.70 13.57
CA GLY A 104 12.55 6.80 13.40
C GLY A 104 13.19 8.16 13.10
N GLN A 105 14.38 8.18 12.51
CA GLN A 105 15.17 9.37 12.20
C GLN A 105 15.19 9.65 10.68
N LEU A 106 14.02 9.75 10.06
CA LEU A 106 13.89 9.98 8.62
C LEU A 106 14.39 11.37 8.20
N ASN A 107 15.41 11.39 7.35
CA ASN A 107 15.77 12.54 6.53
C ASN A 107 14.85 12.57 5.30
N PHE A 108 13.99 13.58 5.20
CA PHE A 108 13.03 13.76 4.10
C PHE A 108 13.76 14.15 2.81
N GLY A 109 14.33 13.15 2.14
CA GLY A 109 14.96 13.31 0.84
C GLY A 109 14.49 12.21 -0.09
N ILE A 110 13.36 12.43 -0.76
CA ILE A 110 12.99 11.79 -2.02
C ILE A 110 13.03 10.25 -1.97
N TYR A 111 11.92 9.62 -1.59
CA TYR A 111 11.70 8.25 -2.08
C TYR A 111 11.69 8.34 -3.61
N PRO A 112 12.65 7.72 -4.31
CA PRO A 112 12.66 7.78 -5.76
C PRO A 112 11.35 7.19 -6.27
N LEU A 113 10.75 7.87 -7.24
CA LEU A 113 9.69 7.28 -8.06
C LEU A 113 10.20 5.91 -8.56
N PRO A 114 9.35 4.87 -8.61
CA PRO A 114 9.72 3.60 -9.22
C PRO A 114 10.22 3.92 -10.64
N GLN A 115 11.50 3.68 -10.91
CA GLN A 115 11.99 3.76 -12.27
C GLN A 115 11.39 2.57 -13.02
N ASP A 116 10.45 2.87 -13.90
CA ASP A 116 9.92 1.93 -14.87
C ASP A 116 11.09 1.26 -15.61
N SER A 117 11.05 -0.08 -15.64
CA SER A 117 11.62 -0.97 -16.65
C SER A 117 12.98 -0.61 -17.26
N ASP A 118 14.02 -1.39 -16.93
CA ASP A 118 14.86 -2.11 -17.91
C ASP A 118 16.14 -2.63 -17.23
N ASP A 119 16.05 -3.72 -16.46
CA ASP A 119 17.19 -4.60 -16.25
C ASP A 119 16.80 -6.02 -16.63
N ALA A 120 16.90 -6.24 -17.94
CA ALA A 120 17.08 -7.54 -18.51
C ALA A 120 18.27 -8.26 -17.83
N ASN A 121 18.01 -9.49 -17.40
CA ASN A 121 18.88 -10.65 -17.61
C ASN A 121 20.34 -10.32 -18.01
N SER A 122 21.27 -10.41 -17.06
CA SER A 122 22.70 -10.57 -17.34
C SER A 122 23.44 -11.22 -16.17
N GLY A 123 23.72 -12.53 -16.31
CA GLY A 123 24.78 -13.27 -15.61
C GLY A 123 24.48 -13.64 -14.15
N THR A 124 24.73 -14.83 -13.64
CA THR A 124 25.68 -15.84 -14.08
C THR A 124 25.30 -17.17 -13.42
N SER A 125 25.04 -18.19 -14.21
CA SER A 125 24.96 -19.58 -13.73
C SER A 125 26.38 -20.07 -13.49
N GLN A 126 26.85 -20.07 -12.24
CA GLN A 126 28.02 -20.88 -11.89
C GLN A 126 27.54 -22.22 -11.35
N GLY A 127 27.46 -23.19 -12.26
CA GLY A 127 27.57 -24.59 -11.91
C GLY A 127 29.02 -24.88 -11.53
N SER A 128 29.23 -25.42 -10.34
CA SER A 128 30.50 -26.03 -9.94
C SER A 128 30.21 -27.46 -9.51
N SER A 129 30.29 -28.35 -10.48
CA SER A 129 30.40 -29.80 -10.30
C SER A 129 31.88 -30.15 -10.46
N SER A 130 32.51 -30.75 -9.45
CA SER A 130 33.71 -31.61 -9.55
C SER A 130 33.97 -32.13 -8.12
N SER A 131 33.40 -33.27 -7.74
CA SER A 131 33.89 -34.64 -7.98
C SER A 131 35.11 -35.00 -7.13
N SER A 132 34.83 -35.77 -6.09
CA SER A 132 35.75 -36.52 -5.25
C SER A 132 36.40 -37.69 -6.00
N GLY A 133 37.65 -38.00 -5.66
CA GLY A 133 38.09 -39.38 -5.47
C GLY A 133 38.94 -40.04 -6.55
N GLN A 134 40.11 -40.50 -6.08
CA GLN A 134 41.01 -41.57 -6.56
C GLN A 134 42.07 -41.20 -7.60
#